data_AF-U2RL56-F1
#
_entry.id   AF-U2RL56-F1
#
_cell.length_a   1.000
_cell.length_b   1.000
_cell.length_c   1.000
_cell.angle_alpha   90.00
_cell.angle_beta   90.00
_cell.angle_gamma   90.00
#
_symmetry.space_group_name_H-M   'P 1'
#
loop_
_entity.id
_entity.type
_entity.pdbx_description
1 polymer ?
#
loop_
_entity_poly.entity_id
_entity_poly.type
_entity_poly.pdbx_seq_one_letter_code
_entity_poly.pdbx_strand_id
1 'polypeptide(L)' 'IARALAARPQVLLADEPTGQLDSVTGAAMMDLLVELVHDSGVAAVVTTHDPLLMARADRVIELHDGRTVPRRRGAHVRE' A
#
# COMPACT_ATOMS: atom_id res chain seq x y z
N ILE A 1 -12.31 0.70 -3.86
CA ILE A 1 -11.30 0.36 -4.90
C ILE A 1 -11.92 0.35 -6.30
N ALA A 2 -12.86 -0.54 -6.62
CA ALA A 2 -13.45 -0.66 -7.97
C ALA A 2 -13.92 0.68 -8.59
N ARG A 3 -14.67 1.49 -7.83
CA ARG A 3 -15.09 2.84 -8.26
C ARG A 3 -13.93 3.78 -8.61
N ALA A 4 -12.83 3.71 -7.86
CA ALA A 4 -11.65 4.54 -8.11
C ALA A 4 -10.90 4.09 -9.37
N LEU A 5 -10.83 2.77 -9.62
CA LEU A 5 -10.18 2.20 -10.79
C LEU A 5 -11.01 2.29 -12.08
N ALA A 6 -12.33 2.39 -11.98
CA ALA A 6 -13.23 2.48 -13.14
C ALA A 6 -12.89 3.66 -14.08
N ALA A 7 -12.34 4.75 -13.54
CA ALA A 7 -11.90 5.91 -14.31
C ALA A 7 -10.55 5.71 -15.03
N ARG A 8 -9.87 4.57 -14.86
CA ARG A 8 -8.50 4.31 -15.31
C ARG A 8 -7.55 5.46 -14.95
N PRO A 9 -7.45 5.81 -13.66
CA PRO A 9 -6.63 6.94 -13.23
C PRO A 9 -5.14 6.63 -13.43
N GLN A 10 -4.31 7.67 -13.62
CA GLN A 10 -2.85 7.48 -13.60
C GLN A 10 -2.31 7.29 -12.18
N VAL A 11 -3.02 7.81 -11.18
CA VAL A 11 -2.63 7.74 -9.76
C VAL A 11 -3.82 7.33 -8.90
N LEU A 12 -3.61 6.36 -8.02
CA LEU A 12 -4.56 5.96 -6.97
C LEU A 12 -4.02 6.39 -5.60
N LEU A 13 -4.79 7.22 -4.90
CA LEU A 13 -4.53 7.56 -3.50
C LEU A 13 -5.44 6.71 -2.61
N ALA A 14 -4.86 5.97 -1.67
CA ALA A 14 -5.61 5.13 -0.74
C ALA A 14 -5.18 5.44 0.70
N ASP A 15 -6.11 5.98 1.49
CA ASP A 15 -5.87 6.26 2.90
C ASP A 15 -6.35 5.08 3.75
N GLU A 16 -5.42 4.33 4.35
CA GLU A 16 -5.68 3.16 5.20
C GLU A 16 -6.76 2.20 4.63
N PRO A 17 -6.56 1.63 3.41
CA PRO A 17 -7.62 0.96 2.65
C PRO A 17 -8.16 -0.32 3.29
N THR A 18 -7.46 -0.89 4.27
CA THR A 18 -7.80 -2.14 4.97
C THR A 18 -8.21 -1.95 6.43
N GLY A 19 -8.25 -0.72 6.96
CA GLY A 19 -8.43 -0.48 8.40
C GLY A 19 -9.75 -0.99 9.00
N GLN A 20 -10.73 -1.37 8.17
CA GLN A 20 -12.01 -1.93 8.60
C GLN A 20 -12.17 -3.43 8.30
N LEU A 21 -11.14 -4.08 7.76
CA LEU A 21 -11.16 -5.49 7.40
C LEU A 21 -10.45 -6.33 8.46
N ASP A 22 -10.86 -7.59 8.60
CA ASP A 22 -10.08 -8.56 9.36
C ASP A 22 -8.75 -8.85 8.65
N SER A 23 -7.78 -9.45 9.36
CA SER A 23 -6.43 -9.66 8.85
C SER A 23 -6.38 -10.52 7.57
N VAL A 24 -7.27 -11.51 7.43
CA VAL A 24 -7.31 -12.39 6.26
C VAL A 24 -7.88 -11.64 5.06
N THR A 25 -9.03 -10.98 5.24
CA THR A 25 -9.67 -10.18 4.17
C THR A 25 -8.79 -8.99 3.78
N GLY A 26 -8.13 -8.35 4.73
CA GLY A 26 -7.19 -7.26 4.50
C GLY A 26 -6.02 -7.69 3.61
N ALA A 27 -5.36 -8.81 3.95
CA ALA A 27 -4.26 -9.35 3.15
C ALA A 27 -4.70 -9.66 1.70
N ALA A 28 -5.83 -10.36 1.53
CA ALA A 28 -6.36 -10.68 0.20
C ALA A 28 -6.71 -9.42 -0.61
N MET A 29 -7.26 -8.39 0.04
CA MET A 29 -7.56 -7.10 -0.60
C MET A 29 -6.28 -6.40 -1.06
N MET A 30 -5.19 -6.49 -0.30
CA MET A 30 -3.91 -5.89 -0.67
C MET A 30 -3.21 -6.62 -1.79
N ASP A 31 -3.25 -7.95 -1.81
CA ASP A 31 -2.74 -8.74 -2.93
C ASP A 31 -3.45 -8.32 -4.23
N LEU A 32 -4.78 -8.25 -4.21
CA LEU A 32 -5.58 -7.79 -5.34
C LEU A 32 -5.23 -6.35 -5.75
N LEU A 33 -5.03 -5.44 -4.78
CA LEU A 33 -4.69 -4.05 -5.08
C LEU A 33 -3.33 -3.95 -5.78
N VAL A 34 -2.32 -4.67 -5.28
CA VAL A 34 -0.97 -4.69 -5.84
C VAL A 34 -0.99 -5.22 -7.27
N GLU A 35 -1.65 -6.35 -7.51
CA GLU A 35 -1.83 -6.92 -8.85
C GLU A 35 -2.49 -5.92 -9.81
N LEU A 36 -3.60 -5.31 -9.41
CA LEU A 36 -4.33 -4.35 -10.26
C LEU A 36 -3.48 -3.12 -10.61
N VAL A 37 -2.73 -2.61 -9.65
CA VAL A 37 -1.86 -1.43 -9.82
C VAL A 37 -0.75 -1.74 -10.83
N HIS A 38 -0.09 -2.89 -10.68
CA HIS A 38 0.98 -3.34 -11.56
C HIS A 38 0.47 -3.66 -12.97
N ASP A 39 -0.64 -4.38 -13.11
CA ASP A 39 -1.21 -4.76 -14.41
C ASP A 39 -1.78 -3.56 -15.18
N SER A 40 -2.35 -2.59 -14.47
CA SER A 40 -2.99 -1.42 -15.07
C SER A 40 -2.02 -0.26 -15.33
N GLY A 41 -0.75 -0.36 -14.92
CA GLY A 41 0.24 0.70 -15.02
C GLY A 41 -0.11 1.95 -14.20
N VAL A 42 -0.91 1.79 -13.14
CA VAL A 42 -1.33 2.88 -12.26
C VAL A 42 -0.28 3.07 -11.17
N ALA A 43 0.02 4.31 -10.79
CA ALA A 43 0.83 4.58 -9.61
C ALA A 43 -0.06 4.59 -8.36
N ALA A 44 0.23 3.77 -7.35
CA ALA A 44 -0.50 3.78 -6.08
C ALA A 44 0.31 4.45 -4.97
N VAL A 45 -0.34 5.35 -4.22
CA VAL A 45 0.17 5.89 -2.97
C VAL A 45 -0.78 5.47 -1.87
N VAL A 46 -0.27 4.66 -0.94
CA VAL A 46 -1.05 4.08 0.14
C VAL A 46 -0.48 4.50 1.48
N THR A 47 -1.32 5.00 2.37
CA THR A 47 -0.98 5.15 3.79
C THR A 47 -1.39 3.88 4.52
N THR A 48 -0.51 3.38 5.38
CA THR A 48 -0.80 2.20 6.19
C THR A 48 0.07 2.16 7.43
N HIS A 49 -0.44 1.49 8.46
CA HIS A 49 0.34 0.99 9.59
C HIS A 49 0.61 -0.52 9.53
N ASP A 50 0.13 -1.23 8.48
CA ASP A 50 0.26 -2.68 8.34
C ASP A 50 1.63 -3.08 7.73
N PRO A 51 2.49 -3.80 8.49
CA PRO A 51 3.78 -4.27 7.98
C PRO A 51 3.68 -5.22 6.78
N LEU A 52 2.59 -5.99 6.67
CA LEU A 52 2.38 -6.92 5.56
C LEU A 52 2.16 -6.18 4.25
N LEU A 53 1.49 -5.03 4.29
CA LEU A 53 1.39 -4.16 3.12
C LEU A 53 2.73 -3.50 2.82
N MET A 54 3.43 -2.99 3.84
CA MET A 54 4.74 -2.38 3.64
C MET A 54 5.74 -3.32 2.96
N ALA A 55 5.65 -4.63 3.23
CA ALA A 55 6.49 -5.65 2.60
C ALA A 55 6.20 -5.87 1.10
N ARG A 56 5.00 -5.52 0.63
CA ARG A 56 4.58 -5.64 -0.78
C ARG A 56 4.85 -4.37 -1.59
N ALA A 57 5.10 -3.25 -0.93
CA ALA A 57 5.28 -1.96 -1.59
C ALA A 57 6.62 -1.88 -2.32
N ASP A 58 6.61 -1.31 -3.53
CA ASP A 58 7.84 -1.03 -4.29
C ASP A 58 8.78 -0.08 -3.52
N ARG A 59 8.19 0.87 -2.77
CA ARG A 59 8.89 1.86 -1.96
C ARG A 59 8.10 2.14 -0.69
N VAL A 60 8.80 2.26 0.44
CA VAL A 60 8.24 2.67 1.73
C VAL A 60 8.86 4.00 2.14
N ILE A 61 8.02 4.98 2.45
CA ILE A 61 8.40 6.29 2.97
C ILE A 61 7.84 6.40 4.39
N GLU A 62 8.73 6.53 5.37
CA GLU A 62 8.33 6.76 6.76
C GLU A 62 8.18 8.26 7.00
N LEU A 63 7.09 8.64 7.67
CA LEU A 63 6.81 10.00 8.10
C LEU A 63 6.82 10.05 9.63
N HIS A 64 7.54 11.04 10.18
CA HIS A 64 7.54 11.36 11.59
C HIS A 64 7.41 12.88 11.74
N ASP A 65 6.44 13.34 12.54
CA ASP A 65 6.15 14.77 12.74
C ASP A 65 6.06 15.59 11.43
N GLY A 66 5.36 15.04 10.44
CA GLY A 66 5.16 15.67 9.13
C GLY A 66 6.42 15.75 8.25
N ARG A 67 7.50 15.06 8.62
CA ARG A 67 8.75 15.02 7.85
C ARG A 67 9.09 13.59 7.45
N THR A 68 9.69 13.44 6.27
CA THR A 68 10.27 12.16 5.87
C THR A 68 11.48 11.88 6.74
N VAL A 69 11.55 10.67 7.28
CA VAL A 69 12.73 10.20 8.01
C VAL A 69 13.56 9.26 7.15
N PRO A 70 14.90 9.26 7.30
CA PRO A 70 15.74 8.28 6.62
C PRO A 70 15.31 6.87 7.02
N ARG A 71 15.10 6.01 6.02
CA ARG A 71 14.66 4.63 6.23
C ARG A 71 15.65 3.94 7.20
N ARG A 72 15.16 3.48 8.34
CA ARG A 72 15.99 2.66 9.24
C ARG A 72 16.29 1.34 8.51
N ARG A 73 17.57 1.05 8.27
CA ARG A 73 17.99 -0.26 7.75
C ARG A 73 17.72 -1.31 8.83
N GLY A 74 16.57 -1.98 8.75
CA GLY A 74 16.28 -3.15 9.59
C GLY A 74 14.80 -3.29 9.94
N ALA A 75 14.01 -3.90 9.04
CA ALA A 75 12.70 -4.50 9.36
C ALA A 75 12.08 -5.30 8.19
N HIS A 76 12.82 -5.62 7.12
CA HIS A 76 12.40 -6.71 6.23
C HIS A 76 13.24 -7.93 6.60
N VAL A 77 12.80 -8.63 7.64
CA VAL A 77 13.17 -10.04 7.80
C VAL A 77 12.52 -10.74 6.62
N ARG A 78 13.35 -11.16 5.67
CA ARG A 78 12.99 -12.20 4.71
C ARG A 78 13.01 -13.51 5.49
N GLU A 79 11.88 -14.19 5.55
CA GLU A 79 11.80 -15.63 5.75
C GLU A 79 10.93 -16.20 4.62
#